data_AF-A0A7S1ZHE9-F1
#
_entry.id   AF-A0A7S1ZHE9-F1
#
_cell.length_a   1.000
_cell.length_b   1.000
_cell.length_c   1.000
_cell.angle_alpha   90.00
_cell.angle_beta   90.00
_cell.angle_gamma   90.00
#
_symmetry.space_group_name_H-M   'P 1'
#
loop_
_entity.id
_entity.type
_entity.pdbx_description
1 polymer ?
#
loop_
_entity_poly.entity_id
_entity_poly.type
_entity_poly.pdbx_seq_one_letter_code
_entity_poly.pdbx_strand_id
1 'polypeptide(L)'
;DDDSVVAGGIASLSLRDNDENGAESSAQRQYFTTDETLLLAEISRSVLPPAAPISPAQSRSLLLSLLDVLYGYAYDHRTTSGEPTVESSWTASILSPTLSWFEEYVPPYDGVGDVMRWCVRRALIYPYLRSYRLARLVVRDVAS
;
A
#
# COMPACT_ATOMS: atom_id res chain seq x y z
N ASP A 1 35.65 -31.20 -15.75
CA ASP A 1 34.29 -31.67 -15.41
C ASP A 1 33.78 -30.76 -14.29
N ASP A 2 33.57 -29.47 -14.58
CA ASP A 2 32.34 -28.89 -15.17
C ASP A 2 31.12 -29.10 -14.25
N ASP A 3 30.29 -28.13 -13.85
CA ASP A 3 30.13 -26.72 -14.21
C ASP A 3 29.23 -26.05 -13.14
N SER A 4 29.50 -24.77 -12.80
CA SER A 4 28.61 -23.58 -12.64
C SER A 4 27.16 -23.69 -12.02
N VAL A 5 26.50 -22.73 -11.33
CA VAL A 5 26.70 -21.30 -10.98
C VAL A 5 25.48 -20.72 -10.16
N VAL A 6 25.74 -19.81 -9.19
CA VAL A 6 24.92 -18.82 -8.37
C VAL A 6 23.62 -19.23 -7.65
N ALA A 7 23.23 -18.72 -6.46
CA ALA A 7 23.43 -17.42 -5.77
C ALA A 7 23.34 -17.62 -4.23
N GLY A 8 24.00 -16.90 -3.30
CA GLY A 8 24.12 -15.45 -3.12
C GLY A 8 22.73 -14.84 -2.84
N GLY A 9 22.33 -14.35 -1.67
CA GLY A 9 22.93 -14.02 -0.38
C GLY A 9 21.88 -13.18 0.37
N ILE A 10 21.79 -13.32 1.69
CA ILE A 10 21.42 -12.24 2.65
C ILE A 10 21.69 -12.79 4.06
N ALA A 11 22.98 -12.88 4.37
CA ALA A 11 23.45 -12.96 5.74
C ALA A 11 24.14 -11.63 6.03
N SER A 12 23.57 -10.87 6.96
CA SER A 12 24.26 -10.22 8.08
C SER A 12 23.53 -8.96 8.47
N LEU A 13 23.13 -8.86 9.73
CA LEU A 13 23.41 -7.70 10.59
C LEU A 13 22.90 -8.01 12.01
N SER A 14 23.69 -8.84 12.70
CA SER A 14 23.78 -8.82 14.15
C SER A 14 25.00 -7.96 14.50
N LEU A 15 24.86 -7.01 15.42
CA LEU A 15 26.00 -6.30 15.99
C LEU A 15 25.86 -6.26 17.51
N ARG A 16 26.87 -6.84 18.16
CA ARG A 16 27.17 -6.81 19.59
C ARG A 16 27.97 -5.55 19.89
N ASP A 17 27.76 -5.02 21.09
CA ASP A 17 28.44 -3.86 21.68
C ASP A 17 29.97 -4.09 21.82
N ASN A 18 30.80 -3.08 21.50
CA ASN A 18 31.47 -2.20 22.47
C ASN A 18 32.63 -1.39 21.84
N ASP A 19 32.66 -0.10 22.23
CA ASP A 19 33.79 0.83 22.42
C ASP A 19 34.70 1.18 21.24
N GLU A 20 34.51 2.40 20.68
CA GLU A 20 35.38 3.56 20.92
C GLU A 20 34.96 4.78 20.05
N ASN A 21 34.57 5.87 20.72
CA ASN A 21 34.55 7.27 20.27
C ASN A 21 33.79 7.69 19.00
N GLY A 22 32.66 8.39 19.19
CA GLY A 22 32.09 9.29 18.18
C GLY A 22 30.65 9.68 18.50
N ALA A 23 30.43 10.91 18.94
CA ALA A 23 29.16 11.46 19.42
C ALA A 23 28.09 11.64 18.32
N GLU A 24 27.56 10.56 17.75
CA GLU A 24 26.49 10.61 16.74
C GLU A 24 25.47 9.46 16.89
N SER A 25 24.68 9.45 17.97
CA SER A 25 23.56 8.51 18.10
C SER A 25 22.36 9.17 18.75
N SER A 26 21.47 9.75 17.93
CA SER A 26 20.00 9.84 18.16
C SER A 26 19.26 10.73 17.13
N ALA A 27 19.43 10.49 15.84
CA ALA A 27 18.54 11.04 14.81
C ALA A 27 17.71 9.92 14.18
N GLN A 28 16.77 9.36 14.95
CA GLN A 28 15.65 8.64 14.35
C GLN A 28 14.91 9.64 13.45
N ARG A 29 14.85 9.39 12.14
CA ARG A 29 14.03 10.17 11.21
C ARG A 29 12.58 10.13 11.70
N GLN A 30 12.12 11.21 12.30
CA GLN A 30 10.73 11.36 12.68
C GLN A 30 9.91 11.57 11.40
N TYR A 31 9.24 10.51 10.93
CA TYR A 31 8.45 10.53 9.69
C TYR A 31 7.12 11.28 9.82
N PHE A 32 6.56 11.30 11.03
CA PHE A 32 5.26 11.91 11.31
C PHE A 32 5.43 13.18 12.15
N THR A 33 4.60 14.17 11.87
CA THR A 33 4.49 15.34 12.74
C THR A 33 3.94 14.95 14.11
N THR A 34 4.11 15.82 15.10
CA THR A 34 3.58 15.58 16.45
C THR A 34 2.07 15.41 16.43
N ASP A 35 1.37 16.21 15.62
CA ASP A 35 -0.09 16.16 15.48
C ASP A 35 -0.55 14.85 14.82
N GLU A 36 0.14 14.41 13.77
CA GLU A 36 -0.10 13.10 13.14
C GLU A 36 0.12 11.95 14.13
N THR A 37 1.14 12.05 14.98
CA THR A 37 1.42 11.04 16.00
C THR A 37 0.29 10.94 17.02
N LEU A 38 -0.32 12.08 17.38
CA LEU A 38 -1.49 12.12 18.26
C LEU A 38 -2.72 11.51 17.59
N LEU A 39 -2.97 11.82 16.32
CA LEU A 39 -4.06 11.22 15.53
C LEU A 39 -3.89 9.70 15.41
N LEU A 40 -2.67 9.21 15.19
CA LEU A 40 -2.37 7.78 15.15
C LEU A 40 -2.61 7.12 16.52
N ALA A 41 -2.40 7.83 17.62
CA ALA A 41 -2.70 7.34 18.95
C ALA A 41 -4.21 7.24 19.23
N GLU A 42 -5.01 8.08 18.56
CA GLU A 42 -6.47 8.13 18.66
C GLU A 42 -7.17 7.00 17.89
N ILE A 43 -6.50 6.38 16.90
CA ILE A 43 -7.02 5.20 16.20
C ILE A 43 -7.30 4.10 17.23
N SER A 44 -8.57 3.75 17.38
CA SER A 44 -9.02 2.75 18.35
C SER A 44 -8.32 1.41 18.09
N ARG A 45 -7.36 1.06 18.96
CA ARG A 45 -6.65 -0.24 18.92
C ARG A 45 -7.49 -1.36 19.50
N SER A 46 -8.79 -1.13 19.70
CA SER A 46 -9.66 -2.00 20.48
C SER A 46 -9.82 -3.35 19.79
N VAL A 47 -9.10 -4.35 20.32
CA VAL A 47 -9.35 -5.77 20.18
C VAL A 47 -9.16 -6.28 18.75
N LEU A 48 -7.94 -6.16 18.23
CA LEU A 48 -7.51 -7.15 17.24
C LEU A 48 -7.46 -8.52 17.96
N PRO A 49 -8.03 -9.59 17.38
CA PRO A 49 -7.85 -10.93 17.93
C PRO A 49 -6.34 -11.22 18.06
N PRO A 50 -5.93 -12.06 19.04
CA PRO A 50 -4.52 -12.39 19.24
C PRO A 50 -3.92 -12.79 17.89
N ALA A 51 -2.79 -12.16 17.54
CA ALA A 51 -2.19 -12.22 16.21
C ALA A 51 -1.97 -13.68 15.78
N ALA A 52 -2.97 -14.25 15.12
CA ALA A 52 -2.83 -15.53 14.48
C ALA A 52 -1.75 -15.36 13.40
N PRO A 53 -0.87 -16.35 13.20
CA PRO A 53 0.13 -16.27 12.16
C PRO A 53 -0.56 -16.05 10.81
N ILE A 54 -0.31 -14.90 10.20
CA ILE A 54 -0.90 -14.55 8.90
C ILE A 54 -0.32 -15.51 7.88
N SER A 55 -1.20 -16.25 7.19
CA SER A 55 -0.75 -17.15 6.12
C SER A 55 -0.19 -16.35 4.95
N PRO A 56 0.76 -16.89 4.16
CA PRO A 56 1.31 -16.18 3.00
C PRO A 56 0.23 -15.80 1.97
N ALA A 57 -0.84 -16.59 1.86
CA ALA A 57 -1.98 -16.27 1.01
C ALA A 57 -2.77 -15.06 1.52
N GLN A 58 -3.02 -14.99 2.84
CA GLN A 58 -3.66 -13.82 3.47
C GLN A 58 -2.80 -12.57 3.34
N SER A 59 -1.48 -12.66 3.57
CA SER A 59 -0.57 -11.53 3.35
C SER A 59 -0.65 -11.02 1.91
N ARG A 60 -0.69 -11.93 0.92
CA ARG A 60 -0.83 -11.54 -0.49
C ARG A 60 -2.19 -10.92 -0.78
N SER A 61 -3.27 -11.44 -0.21
CA SER A 61 -4.61 -10.84 -0.33
C SER A 61 -4.66 -9.43 0.24
N LEU A 62 -4.06 -9.21 1.42
CA LEU A 62 -3.94 -7.89 2.05
C LEU A 62 -3.12 -6.90 1.22
N LEU A 63 -2.06 -7.35 0.55
CA LEU A 63 -1.29 -6.49 -0.35
C LEU A 63 -2.10 -6.12 -1.60
N LEU A 64 -2.96 -7.02 -2.10
CA LEU A 64 -3.86 -6.75 -3.22
C LEU A 64 -4.98 -5.77 -2.83
N SER A 65 -5.50 -5.85 -1.61
CA SER A 65 -6.46 -4.84 -1.11
C SER A 65 -5.80 -3.50 -0.86
N LEU A 66 -4.59 -3.47 -0.32
CA LEU A 66 -3.83 -2.22 -0.22
C LEU A 66 -3.61 -1.58 -1.59
N LEU A 67 -3.33 -2.38 -2.62
CA LEU A 67 -3.12 -1.91 -3.98
C LEU A 67 -4.33 -1.18 -4.54
N ASP A 68 -5.54 -1.71 -4.32
CA ASP A 68 -6.75 -1.07 -4.84
C ASP A 68 -7.12 0.23 -4.11
N VAL A 69 -6.82 0.31 -2.81
CA VAL A 69 -7.01 1.50 -2.00
C VAL A 69 -6.04 2.58 -2.45
N LEU A 70 -4.77 2.21 -2.67
CA LEU A 70 -3.75 3.10 -3.22
C LEU A 70 -4.14 3.64 -4.60
N TYR A 71 -4.74 2.81 -5.45
CA TYR A 71 -5.26 3.26 -6.74
C TYR A 71 -6.37 4.31 -6.57
N GLY A 72 -7.34 4.07 -5.68
CA GLY A 72 -8.39 5.04 -5.38
C GLY A 72 -7.85 6.37 -4.87
N TYR A 73 -6.88 6.32 -3.97
CA TYR A 73 -6.19 7.51 -3.44
C TYR A 73 -5.39 8.26 -4.52
N ALA A 74 -4.57 7.57 -5.30
CA ALA A 74 -3.76 8.19 -6.35
C ALA A 74 -4.63 8.81 -7.47
N TYR A 75 -5.77 8.18 -7.75
CA TYR A 75 -6.76 8.76 -8.66
C TYR A 75 -7.31 10.08 -8.12
N ASP A 76 -7.78 10.08 -6.87
CA ASP A 76 -8.31 11.29 -6.23
C ASP A 76 -7.25 12.40 -6.21
N HIS A 77 -6.05 12.10 -5.72
CA HIS A 77 -4.92 13.03 -5.66
C HIS A 77 -4.61 13.68 -7.02
N ARG A 78 -4.64 12.92 -8.12
CA ARG A 78 -4.47 13.49 -9.48
C ARG A 78 -5.60 14.40 -9.90
N THR A 79 -6.85 14.06 -9.54
CA THR A 79 -8.02 14.86 -9.93
C THR A 79 -8.18 16.12 -9.10
N THR A 80 -7.73 16.09 -7.85
CA THR A 80 -7.85 17.20 -6.90
C THR A 80 -6.54 17.99 -6.74
N SER A 81 -5.49 17.60 -7.45
CA SER A 81 -4.14 18.17 -7.30
C SER A 81 -3.61 18.12 -5.86
N GLY A 82 -4.04 17.13 -5.09
CA GLY A 82 -3.64 16.89 -3.70
C GLY A 82 -4.49 17.59 -2.64
N GLU A 83 -5.52 18.36 -3.02
CA GLU A 83 -6.43 19.00 -2.06
C GLU A 83 -7.76 18.22 -1.95
N PRO A 84 -8.00 17.47 -0.86
CA PRO A 84 -9.18 16.62 -0.76
C PRO A 84 -10.48 17.44 -0.78
N THR A 85 -11.49 16.92 -1.47
CA THR A 85 -12.82 17.51 -1.62
C THR A 85 -13.87 16.67 -0.90
N VAL A 86 -15.12 17.17 -0.84
CA VAL A 86 -16.26 16.39 -0.30
C VAL A 86 -16.51 15.08 -1.07
N GLU A 87 -16.06 15.00 -2.32
CA GLU A 87 -16.18 13.82 -3.18
C GLU A 87 -14.99 12.86 -3.08
N SER A 88 -13.92 13.23 -2.36
CA SER A 88 -12.69 12.45 -2.32
C SER A 88 -12.85 11.12 -1.61
N SER A 89 -13.56 11.11 -0.48
CA SER A 89 -13.90 9.87 0.25
C SER A 89 -14.77 8.95 -0.60
N TRP A 90 -15.76 9.51 -1.30
CA TRP A 90 -16.63 8.76 -2.20
C TRP A 90 -15.84 8.19 -3.38
N THR A 91 -14.98 8.99 -3.99
CA THR A 91 -14.15 8.59 -5.15
C THR A 91 -13.18 7.47 -4.78
N ALA A 92 -12.43 7.60 -3.68
CA ALA A 92 -11.53 6.54 -3.24
C ALA A 92 -12.28 5.25 -2.90
N SER A 93 -13.41 5.36 -2.20
CA SER A 93 -14.23 4.21 -1.79
C SER A 93 -14.85 3.49 -2.99
N ILE A 94 -15.41 4.22 -3.95
CA ILE A 94 -16.06 3.62 -5.12
C ILE A 94 -15.05 3.04 -6.12
N LEU A 95 -13.81 3.52 -6.14
CA LEU A 95 -12.77 2.98 -7.03
C LEU A 95 -12.11 1.72 -6.47
N SER A 96 -12.01 1.58 -5.15
CA SER A 96 -11.52 0.37 -4.49
C SER A 96 -12.61 -0.72 -4.46
N PRO A 97 -12.41 -1.89 -5.08
CA PRO A 97 -13.30 -3.04 -4.92
C PRO A 97 -13.41 -3.51 -3.47
N THR A 98 -12.31 -3.52 -2.71
CA THR A 98 -12.35 -3.91 -1.29
C THR A 98 -13.21 -2.94 -0.46
N LEU A 99 -13.20 -1.64 -0.71
CA LEU A 99 -14.02 -0.69 0.06
C LEU A 99 -15.49 -0.63 -0.36
N SER A 100 -15.77 -0.72 -1.67
CA SER A 100 -17.14 -0.55 -2.19
C SER A 100 -17.98 -1.83 -2.18
N TRP A 101 -17.34 -2.98 -2.33
CA TRP A 101 -18.01 -4.28 -2.46
C TRP A 101 -17.51 -5.32 -1.47
N PHE A 102 -16.59 -4.96 -0.58
CA PHE A 102 -15.97 -5.90 0.35
C PHE A 102 -15.34 -7.09 -0.38
N GLU A 103 -14.72 -6.82 -1.53
CA GLU A 103 -14.05 -7.84 -2.33
C GLU A 103 -12.90 -8.46 -1.53
N GLU A 104 -12.91 -9.79 -1.46
CA GLU A 104 -11.85 -10.58 -0.84
C GLU A 104 -11.03 -11.26 -1.95
N TYR A 105 -9.78 -10.81 -2.11
CA TYR A 105 -8.90 -11.40 -3.11
C TYR A 105 -8.42 -12.78 -2.68
N VAL A 106 -8.50 -13.76 -3.59
CA VAL A 106 -8.10 -15.15 -3.35
C VAL A 106 -6.90 -15.53 -4.24
N PRO A 107 -5.67 -15.35 -3.75
CA PRO A 107 -4.48 -15.90 -4.39
C PRO A 107 -4.54 -17.43 -4.53
N PRO A 108 -4.07 -18.03 -5.65
CA PRO A 108 -3.38 -17.39 -6.77
C PRO A 108 -4.30 -16.92 -7.91
N TYR A 109 -5.62 -17.11 -7.80
CA TYR A 109 -6.58 -16.78 -8.86
C TYR A 109 -6.59 -15.29 -9.19
N ASP A 110 -6.47 -14.46 -8.14
CA ASP A 110 -6.40 -13.01 -8.29
C ASP A 110 -4.95 -12.53 -8.34
N GLY A 111 -4.60 -11.91 -9.46
CA GLY A 111 -3.31 -11.26 -9.67
C GLY A 111 -3.39 -9.74 -9.53
N VAL A 112 -2.22 -9.13 -9.38
CA VAL A 112 -2.06 -7.66 -9.45
C VAL A 112 -2.68 -7.08 -10.74
N GLY A 113 -2.52 -7.78 -11.86
CA GLY A 113 -3.09 -7.36 -13.15
C GLY A 113 -4.60 -7.46 -13.22
N ASP A 114 -5.25 -8.36 -12.48
CA ASP A 114 -6.72 -8.45 -12.37
C ASP A 114 -7.25 -7.28 -11.54
N VAL A 115 -6.66 -7.05 -10.37
CA VAL A 115 -7.00 -5.93 -9.48
C VAL A 115 -6.90 -4.59 -10.21
N MET A 116 -5.77 -4.34 -10.88
CA MET A 116 -5.60 -3.11 -11.67
C MET A 116 -6.62 -2.99 -12.80
N ARG A 117 -6.96 -4.09 -13.48
CA ARG A 117 -8.01 -4.07 -14.52
C ARG A 117 -9.37 -3.72 -13.93
N TRP A 118 -9.73 -4.26 -12.76
CA TRP A 118 -10.96 -3.89 -12.07
C TRP A 118 -10.97 -2.41 -11.69
N CYS A 119 -9.93 -1.92 -11.03
CA CYS A 119 -9.77 -0.51 -10.67
C CYS A 119 -9.89 0.43 -11.89
N VAL A 120 -9.24 0.09 -13.01
CA VAL A 120 -9.33 0.85 -14.26
C VAL A 120 -10.74 0.84 -14.83
N ARG A 121 -11.44 -0.30 -14.84
CA ARG A 121 -12.84 -0.37 -15.30
C ARG A 121 -13.74 0.50 -14.43
N ARG A 122 -13.54 0.48 -13.11
CA ARG A 122 -14.29 1.30 -12.15
C ARG A 122 -14.04 2.80 -12.38
N ALA A 123 -12.79 3.19 -12.67
CA ALA A 123 -12.43 4.57 -13.02
C ALA A 123 -13.08 5.07 -14.32
N LEU A 124 -13.49 4.17 -15.20
CA LEU A 124 -14.20 4.50 -16.43
C LEU A 124 -15.74 4.53 -16.28
N ILE A 125 -16.28 4.10 -15.14
CA ILE A 125 -17.73 3.97 -14.92
C ILE A 125 -18.21 4.97 -13.87
N TYR A 126 -17.59 5.00 -12.69
CA TYR A 126 -18.13 5.72 -11.53
C TYR A 126 -17.80 7.22 -11.50
N PRO A 127 -16.52 7.66 -11.53
CA PRO A 127 -16.18 9.04 -11.22
C PRO A 127 -16.61 10.01 -12.32
N TYR A 128 -16.62 11.30 -11.99
CA TYR A 128 -16.93 12.37 -12.93
C TYR A 128 -16.02 12.34 -14.18
N LEU A 129 -14.70 12.13 -13.99
CA LEU A 129 -13.70 12.17 -15.05
C LEU A 129 -13.37 10.78 -15.63
N ARG A 130 -14.19 10.29 -16.56
CA ARG A 130 -14.03 8.95 -17.17
C ARG A 130 -13.00 8.93 -18.32
N SER A 131 -11.71 9.02 -17.98
CA SER A 131 -10.62 9.05 -18.97
C SER A 131 -9.68 7.86 -18.83
N TYR A 132 -9.55 7.05 -19.89
CA TYR A 132 -8.62 5.93 -19.91
C TYR A 132 -7.15 6.38 -19.82
N ARG A 133 -6.85 7.56 -20.38
CA ARG A 133 -5.51 8.15 -20.27
C ARG A 133 -5.17 8.47 -18.81
N LEU A 134 -6.11 9.04 -18.06
CA LEU A 134 -5.92 9.31 -16.63
C LEU A 134 -5.75 8.00 -15.86
N ALA A 135 -6.65 7.03 -16.06
CA ALA A 135 -6.59 5.73 -15.39
C ALA A 135 -5.24 5.04 -15.59
N ARG A 136 -4.69 5.04 -16.81
CA ARG A 136 -3.36 4.49 -17.09
C ARG A 136 -2.21 5.23 -16.40
N LEU A 137 -2.34 6.54 -16.19
CA LEU A 137 -1.34 7.32 -15.46
C LEU A 137 -1.38 6.97 -13.98
N VAL A 138 -2.57 6.80 -13.39
CA VAL A 138 -2.73 6.36 -12.00
C VAL A 138 -2.11 4.97 -11.79
N VAL A 139 -2.32 4.02 -12.72
CA VAL A 139 -1.66 2.70 -12.66
C VAL A 139 -0.14 2.83 -12.61
N ARG A 140 0.45 3.81 -13.33
CA ARG A 140 1.90 4.03 -13.31
C ARG A 140 2.39 4.58 -11.98
N ASP A 141 1.63 5.45 -11.33
CA ASP A 141 2.00 6.00 -10.03
C ASP A 141 1.94 4.97 -8.91
N VAL A 142 1.00 4.04 -8.98
CA VAL A 142 0.90 2.96 -8.00
C VAL A 142 2.01 1.91 -8.20
N ALA A 143 2.55 1.80 -9.42
CA ALA A 143 3.60 0.86 -9.76
C ALA A 143 5.03 1.42 -9.65
N SER A 144 5.20 2.74 -9.46
CA SER A 144 6.49 3.42 -9.36
C SER A 144 7.07 3.34 -7.96
#